data_AF-A0A5J5DYM8-F1
#
_entry.id   AF-A0A5J5DYM8-F1
#
_cell.length_a   1.000
_cell.length_b   1.000
_cell.length_c   1.000
_cell.angle_alpha   90.00
_cell.angle_beta   90.00
_cell.angle_gamma   90.00
#
_symmetry.space_group_name_H-M   'P 1'
#
loop_
_entity.id
_entity.type
_entity.pdbx_description
1 polymer ?
#
loop_
_entity_poly.entity_id
_entity_poly.type
_entity_poly.pdbx_seq_one_letter_code
_entity_poly.pdbx_strand_id
1 'polypeptide(L)' 'MALPKVRTSRANTRTRRSNWKAKVQQLATVQTPEGETVRVPQNLAAAVRRGYWKP' A
#
# COMPACT_ATOMS: atom_id res chain seq x y z
N MET A 1 -6.00 1.84 -35.16
CA MET A 1 -5.33 1.45 -33.89
C MET A 1 -3.90 1.93 -33.93
N ALA A 2 -3.39 2.54 -32.87
CA ALA A 2 -1.99 2.93 -32.81
C ALA A 2 -1.12 1.72 -32.40
N LEU A 3 -0.06 1.47 -33.17
CA LEU A 3 0.93 0.43 -32.89
C LEU A 3 2.31 1.08 -32.65
N PRO A 4 3.13 0.51 -31.75
CA PRO A 4 4.48 1.01 -31.54
C PRO A 4 5.32 0.77 -32.81
N LYS A 5 5.88 1.85 -33.38
CA LYS A 5 6.70 1.78 -34.59
C LYS A 5 8.10 1.22 -34.33
N VAL A 6 8.64 1.44 -33.13
CA VAL A 6 10.02 1.10 -32.76
C VAL A 6 10.09 0.41 -31.40
N ARG A 7 11.13 -0.40 -31.22
CA ARG A 7 11.45 -0.98 -29.90
C ARG A 7 11.92 0.14 -28.97
N THR A 8 11.25 0.28 -27.82
CA THR A 8 11.66 1.22 -26.77
C THR A 8 13.05 0.86 -26.24
N SER A 9 13.91 1.87 -26.03
CA SER A 9 15.27 1.67 -25.53
C SER A 9 15.28 0.99 -24.15
N ARG A 10 16.40 0.31 -23.82
CA ARG A 10 16.58 -0.35 -22.53
C ARG A 10 16.48 0.64 -21.37
N ALA A 11 17.06 1.83 -21.52
CA ALA A 11 17.01 2.90 -20.52
C ALA A 11 15.56 3.32 -20.24
N ASN A 12 14.80 3.70 -21.27
CA ASN A 12 13.41 4.14 -21.12
C ASN A 12 12.51 3.04 -20.53
N THR A 13 12.72 1.80 -20.96
CA THR A 13 11.97 0.65 -20.41
C THR A 13 12.24 0.46 -18.92
N ARG A 14 13.52 0.56 -18.50
CA ARG A 14 13.91 0.43 -17.09
C ARG A 14 13.36 1.57 -16.23
N THR A 15 13.49 2.82 -16.69
CA THR A 15 12.96 4.00 -15.99
C THR A 15 11.45 3.91 -15.80
N ARG A 16 10.69 3.50 -16.82
CA ARG A 16 9.24 3.30 -16.68
C ARG A 16 8.92 2.21 -15.66
N ARG A 17 9.61 1.06 -15.73
CA ARG A 17 9.37 -0.07 -14.82
C ARG A 17 9.77 0.23 -13.38
N SER A 18 10.81 1.02 -13.14
CA SER A 18 11.25 1.35 -11.78
C SER A 18 10.24 2.20 -11.00
N ASN A 19 9.31 2.86 -11.68
CA ASN A 19 8.22 3.62 -11.05
C ASN A 19 7.05 2.72 -10.64
N TRP A 20 6.95 1.51 -11.18
CA TRP A 20 5.93 0.54 -10.79
C TRP A 20 6.35 -0.14 -9.48
N LYS A 21 6.05 0.55 -8.37
CA LYS A 21 6.34 0.14 -7.00
C LYS A 21 5.12 0.40 -6.13
N ALA A 22 4.96 -0.39 -5.06
CA ALA A 22 3.93 -0.17 -4.06
C ALA A 22 4.42 0.82 -2.99
N LYS A 23 3.52 1.71 -2.56
CA LYS A 23 3.77 2.60 -1.41
C LYS A 23 3.45 1.85 -0.12
N VAL A 24 4.35 1.92 0.86
CA VAL A 24 4.12 1.35 2.19
C VAL A 24 3.13 2.24 2.94
N GLN A 25 2.14 1.63 3.59
CA GLN A 25 1.13 2.34 4.36
C GLN A 25 1.67 2.74 5.73
N GLN A 26 1.24 3.93 6.20
CA GLN A 26 1.57 4.39 7.54
C GLN A 26 0.82 3.55 8.58
N LEU A 27 1.57 2.92 9.48
CA LEU A 27 1.00 2.10 10.55
C LEU A 27 0.86 2.93 11.83
N ALA A 28 -0.29 2.80 12.48
CA ALA A 28 -0.59 3.32 13.79
C ALA A 28 -0.68 2.16 14.79
N THR A 29 -0.13 2.38 15.99
CA THR A 29 -0.29 1.44 17.12
C THR A 29 -1.62 1.71 17.79
N VAL A 30 -2.46 0.68 17.93
CA VAL A 30 -3.82 0.78 18.44
C VAL A 30 -4.07 -0.37 19.42
N GLN A 31 -4.83 -0.10 20.50
CA GLN A 31 -5.31 -1.14 21.40
C GLN A 31 -6.71 -1.62 20.97
N THR A 32 -6.90 -2.93 20.92
CA THR A 32 -8.20 -3.56 20.69
C THR A 32 -9.06 -3.52 21.96
N PRO A 33 -10.40 -3.65 21.84
CA PRO A 33 -11.29 -3.82 23.00
C PRO A 33 -10.90 -5.01 23.88
N GLU A 34 -10.30 -6.04 23.29
CA GLU A 34 -9.78 -7.22 23.99
C GLU A 34 -8.44 -6.99 24.71
N GLY A 35 -7.86 -5.78 24.62
CA GLY A 35 -6.62 -5.38 25.31
C GLY A 35 -5.32 -5.69 24.57
N GLU A 36 -5.39 -6.16 23.32
CA GLU A 36 -4.21 -6.44 22.49
C GLU A 36 -3.69 -5.17 21.81
N THR A 37 -2.36 -5.01 21.74
CA THR A 37 -1.73 -3.88 21.04
C THR A 37 -1.28 -4.30 19.64
N VAL A 38 -1.92 -3.74 18.62
CA VAL A 38 -1.73 -4.11 17.20
C VAL A 38 -1.29 -2.93 16.35
N ARG A 39 -0.58 -3.19 15.25
CA ARG A 39 -0.14 -2.18 14.29
C ARG A 39 -0.99 -2.27 13.03
N VAL A 40 -1.77 -1.24 12.78
CA VAL A 40 -2.78 -1.23 11.70
C VAL A 40 -2.65 0.02 10.84
N PRO A 41 -3.05 -0.02 9.56
CA PRO A 41 -3.16 1.18 8.74
C PRO A 41 -4.01 2.25 9.42
N GLN A 42 -3.57 3.51 9.36
CA GLN A 42 -4.20 4.61 10.10
C GLN A 42 -5.70 4.78 9.80
N ASN A 43 -6.14 4.49 8.58
CA ASN A 43 -7.55 4.54 8.17
C ASN A 43 -8.41 3.46 8.86
N LEU A 44 -7.82 2.34 9.29
CA LEU A 44 -8.51 1.25 9.99
C LEU A 44 -8.47 1.40 11.52
N ALA A 45 -7.65 2.32 12.05
CA ALA A 45 -7.44 2.49 13.49
C ALA A 45 -8.75 2.71 14.27
N ALA A 46 -9.72 3.46 13.72
CA ALA A 46 -11.00 3.70 14.38
C ALA A 46 -11.88 2.44 14.44
N ALA A 47 -11.85 1.61 13.40
CA ALA A 47 -12.61 0.37 13.35
C ALA A 47 -12.06 -0.65 14.35
N VAL A 48 -10.73 -0.74 14.46
CA VAL A 48 -10.03 -1.61 15.42
C VAL A 48 -10.36 -1.23 16.85
N ARG A 49 -10.25 0.06 17.22
CA ARG A 49 -10.59 0.53 18.58
C ARG A 49 -12.01 0.21 19.00
N ARG A 50 -12.94 0.18 18.04
CA ARG A 50 -14.37 -0.06 18.28
C ARG A 50 -14.76 -1.53 18.17
N GLY A 51 -13.83 -2.42 17.80
CA GLY A 51 -14.09 -3.85 17.62
C GLY A 51 -14.87 -4.21 16.34
N TYR A 52 -15.04 -3.29 15.39
CA TYR A 52 -15.73 -3.57 14.13
C TYR A 52 -14.87 -4.35 13.14
N TRP A 53 -13.56 -4.37 13.34
CA TRP A 53 -12.61 -5.07 12.49
C TRP A 53 -11.48 -5.63 13.34
N LYS A 54 -11.17 -6.92 13.14
CA LYS A 54 -10.05 -7.60 13.79
C LYS A 54 -8.90 -7.73 12.78
N PRO A 55 -7.70 -7.22 13.13
CA PRO A 55 -6.51 -7.34 12.30
C PRO A 55 -5.97 -8.76 12.19
#